data_AF-A0A4R3LUN6-F1
#
_entry.id   AF-A0A4R3LUN6-F1
#
_cell.length_a   1.000
_cell.length_b   1.000
_cell.length_c   1.000
_cell.angle_alpha   90.00
_cell.angle_beta   90.00
_cell.angle_gamma   90.00
#
_symmetry.space_group_name_H-M   'P 1'
#
loop_
_entity.id
_entity.type
_entity.pdbx_description
1 polymer ?
#
loop_
_entity_poly.entity_id
_entity_poly.type
_entity_poly.pdbx_seq_one_letter_code
_entity_poly.pdbx_strand_id
1 'polypeptide(L)'
;MRFSSINLDPGAGDYYIYVFGLGRKKDFEINDQLHYIPLDHSERVAKSSLYSGDIPLGSGWCTGDSGGPVSVIFSPPEEPKKIYHYLIGVAFSFINLINERNTKAMAEIWGGAENVPRCGNKIYYTRVTPYIPWIEEQIKVLFNDNEKRELNIFVE
;
A
#
# COMPACT_ATOMS: atom_id res chain seq x y z
N MET A 1 19.15 0.64 13.36
CA MET A 1 18.51 0.96 12.07
C MET A 1 18.46 2.47 11.94
N ARG A 2 18.82 3.07 10.79
CA ARG A 2 18.69 4.52 10.56
C ARG A 2 17.56 4.75 9.56
N PHE A 3 16.54 5.51 9.94
CA PHE A 3 15.51 5.97 9.02
C PHE A 3 15.94 7.30 8.40
N SER A 4 16.01 7.38 7.08
CA SER A 4 16.20 8.64 6.37
C SER A 4 14.84 9.22 6.01
N SER A 5 14.54 10.44 6.45
CA SER A 5 13.43 11.21 5.91
C SER A 5 13.85 11.82 4.58
N ILE A 6 13.15 11.46 3.51
CA ILE A 6 13.23 12.19 2.25
C ILE A 6 12.11 13.20 2.23
N ASN A 7 12.48 14.46 2.02
CA ASN A 7 11.53 15.48 1.67
C ASN A 7 11.23 15.29 0.18
N LEU A 8 10.10 14.65 -0.13
CA LEU A 8 9.62 14.55 -1.50
C LEU A 8 9.17 15.95 -1.91
N ASP A 9 10.11 16.73 -2.46
CA ASP A 9 9.77 17.99 -3.13
C ASP A 9 9.01 17.62 -4.41
N PRO A 10 7.73 18.02 -4.56
CA PRO A 10 6.94 17.71 -5.74
C PRO A 10 7.55 18.25 -7.06
N GLY A 11 8.51 19.17 -6.99
CA GLY A 11 9.23 19.70 -8.14
C GLY A 11 10.49 18.94 -8.55
N ALA A 12 10.93 17.92 -7.80
CA ALA A 12 12.25 17.29 -7.96
C ALA A 12 12.29 16.03 -8.85
N GLY A 13 11.15 15.59 -9.40
CA GLY A 13 11.09 14.48 -10.37
C GLY A 13 9.73 13.81 -10.44
N ASP A 14 9.58 12.91 -11.41
CA ASP A 14 8.41 12.04 -11.52
C ASP A 14 8.45 11.02 -10.37
N TYR A 15 7.48 11.08 -9.46
CA TYR A 15 7.30 10.09 -8.41
C TYR A 15 5.96 9.39 -8.58
N TYR A 16 5.95 8.09 -8.39
CA TYR A 16 4.75 7.26 -8.47
C TYR A 16 4.44 6.70 -7.10
N ILE A 17 3.26 7.05 -6.57
CA ILE A 17 2.74 6.45 -5.36
C ILE A 17 1.93 5.21 -5.77
N TYR A 18 2.08 4.13 -5.02
CA TYR A 18 1.34 2.91 -5.29
C TYR A 18 1.14 2.11 -4.00
N VAL A 19 0.12 1.25 -4.00
CA VAL A 19 -0.17 0.33 -2.91
C VAL A 19 0.01 -1.10 -3.39
N PHE A 20 0.50 -1.97 -2.51
CA PHE A 20 0.56 -3.41 -2.76
C PHE A 20 -0.67 -4.13 -2.23
N GLY A 21 -1.05 -5.20 -2.90
CA GLY A 21 -2.08 -6.13 -2.47
C GLY A 21 -1.96 -7.47 -3.19
N LEU A 22 -2.89 -8.37 -2.91
CA LEU A 22 -2.95 -9.63 -3.64
C LEU A 22 -3.32 -9.38 -5.10
N GLY A 23 -2.59 -10.02 -6.00
CA GLY A 23 -2.89 -10.02 -7.43
C GLY A 23 -4.21 -10.71 -7.68
N ARG A 24 -4.98 -10.11 -8.59
CA ARG A 24 -6.35 -10.52 -8.87
C ARG A 24 -6.61 -10.52 -10.37
N LYS A 25 -7.37 -11.52 -10.83
CA LYS A 25 -7.92 -11.55 -12.19
C LYS A 25 -9.08 -10.53 -12.31
N LYS A 26 -9.63 -10.39 -13.52
CA LYS A 26 -10.74 -9.44 -13.80
C LYS A 26 -12.00 -9.70 -12.98
N ASP A 27 -12.14 -10.89 -12.43
CA ASP A 27 -13.20 -11.39 -11.56
C ASP A 27 -12.78 -11.44 -10.07
N PHE A 28 -11.74 -10.67 -9.71
CA PHE A 28 -11.16 -10.58 -8.38
C PHE A 28 -10.55 -11.87 -7.82
N GLU A 29 -10.54 -12.98 -8.57
CA GLU A 29 -9.92 -14.23 -8.14
C GLU A 29 -8.43 -14.00 -7.86
N ILE A 30 -7.98 -14.36 -6.65
CA ILE A 30 -6.59 -14.21 -6.23
C ILE A 30 -5.70 -15.11 -7.10
N ASN A 31 -4.59 -14.58 -7.59
CA ASN A 31 -3.67 -15.32 -8.47
C ASN A 31 -2.27 -15.51 -7.89
N ASP A 32 -2.13 -15.45 -6.55
CA ASP A 32 -0.88 -15.60 -5.76
C ASP A 32 0.30 -14.69 -6.17
N GLN A 33 0.10 -13.78 -7.12
CA GLN A 33 1.10 -12.81 -7.53
C GLN A 33 0.98 -11.55 -6.68
N LEU A 34 2.12 -10.94 -6.32
CA LEU A 34 2.11 -9.60 -5.76
C LEU A 34 1.71 -8.61 -6.85
N HIS A 35 0.70 -7.79 -6.58
CA HIS A 35 0.28 -6.74 -7.51
C HIS A 35 0.43 -5.37 -6.86
N TYR A 36 0.71 -4.38 -7.69
CA TYR A 36 0.76 -2.99 -7.28
C TYR A 36 -0.29 -2.17 -8.02
N ILE A 37 -0.88 -1.20 -7.34
CA ILE A 37 -1.89 -0.32 -7.89
C ILE A 37 -1.37 1.10 -7.74
N PRO A 38 -1.13 1.84 -8.84
CA PRO A 38 -0.77 3.24 -8.73
C PRO A 38 -1.91 4.01 -8.08
N LEU A 39 -1.57 4.93 -7.20
CA LEU A 39 -2.52 5.83 -6.55
C LEU A 39 -2.51 7.17 -7.28
N ASP A 40 -3.70 7.56 -7.73
CA ASP A 40 -3.92 8.90 -8.25
C ASP A 40 -4.31 9.85 -7.11
N HIS A 41 -3.96 11.13 -7.25
CA HIS A 41 -4.42 12.22 -6.39
C HIS A 41 -4.36 11.95 -4.88
N SER A 42 -3.17 11.65 -4.36
CA SER A 42 -3.05 11.47 -2.92
C SER A 42 -3.21 12.79 -2.17
N GLU A 43 -4.17 12.83 -1.24
CA GLU A 43 -4.52 14.00 -0.46
C GLU A 43 -4.59 13.70 1.03
N ARG A 44 -4.26 14.70 1.85
CA ARG A 44 -4.39 14.59 3.30
C ARG A 44 -5.86 14.73 3.71
N VAL A 45 -6.34 13.79 4.51
CA VAL A 45 -7.71 13.76 5.00
C VAL A 45 -7.71 14.29 6.43
N ALA A 46 -8.20 15.52 6.62
CA ALA A 46 -8.25 16.23 7.90
C ALA A 46 -6.88 16.54 8.54
N LYS A 47 -6.89 17.06 9.78
CA LYS A 47 -5.67 17.40 10.54
C LYS A 47 -4.90 16.17 11.07
N SER A 48 -5.26 14.95 10.69
CA SER A 48 -4.60 13.72 11.12
C SER A 48 -3.44 13.32 10.18
N SER A 49 -2.77 12.22 10.50
CA SER A 49 -1.81 11.52 9.61
C SER A 49 -2.51 10.67 8.54
N LEU A 50 -3.80 10.91 8.31
CA LEU A 50 -4.62 10.17 7.36
C LEU A 50 -4.50 10.78 5.97
N TYR A 51 -4.36 9.92 4.98
CA TYR A 51 -4.35 10.28 3.57
C TYR A 51 -5.33 9.38 2.82
N SER A 52 -5.81 9.88 1.69
CA SER A 52 -6.52 9.06 0.70
C SER A 52 -5.83 9.13 -0.64
N GLY A 53 -6.01 8.11 -1.45
CA GLY A 53 -5.62 8.08 -2.86
C GLY A 53 -6.68 7.36 -3.68
N ASP A 54 -6.90 7.84 -4.89
CA ASP A 54 -7.79 7.21 -5.85
C ASP A 54 -7.10 5.99 -6.48
N ILE A 55 -7.87 4.94 -6.70
CA ILE A 55 -7.45 3.76 -7.44
C ILE A 55 -8.06 3.83 -8.84
N PRO A 56 -7.25 3.62 -9.90
CA PRO A 56 -7.76 3.58 -11.27
C PRO A 56 -8.91 2.58 -11.45
N LEU A 57 -9.88 2.96 -12.27
CA LEU A 57 -11.01 2.09 -12.60
C LEU A 57 -10.54 0.77 -13.22
N GLY A 58 -11.09 -0.36 -12.73
CA GLY A 58 -10.70 -1.70 -13.15
C GLY A 58 -9.54 -2.30 -12.34
N SER A 59 -8.90 -1.50 -11.49
CA SER A 59 -8.07 -1.95 -10.39
C SER A 59 -8.88 -1.87 -9.09
N GLY A 60 -8.62 -2.76 -8.14
CA GLY A 60 -9.34 -2.76 -6.86
C GLY A 60 -8.41 -3.12 -5.71
N TRP A 61 -8.54 -2.40 -4.60
CA TRP A 61 -7.99 -2.79 -3.31
C TRP A 61 -9.15 -3.28 -2.46
N CYS A 62 -9.01 -4.47 -1.91
CA CYS A 62 -10.12 -5.24 -1.40
C CYS A 62 -9.97 -5.57 0.07
N THR A 63 -11.05 -6.07 0.68
CA THR A 63 -10.98 -6.75 1.97
C THR A 63 -9.89 -7.81 1.93
N GLY A 64 -9.00 -7.80 2.92
CA GLY A 64 -7.84 -8.69 2.98
C GLY A 64 -6.51 -8.02 2.61
N ASP A 65 -6.54 -6.89 1.88
CA ASP A 65 -5.30 -6.16 1.55
C ASP A 65 -4.86 -5.18 2.67
N SER A 66 -5.66 -5.06 3.74
CA SER A 66 -5.40 -4.17 4.89
C SER A 66 -4.07 -4.46 5.57
N GLY A 67 -3.33 -3.40 5.91
CA GLY A 67 -1.93 -3.49 6.33
C GLY A 67 -0.94 -3.40 5.17
N GLY A 68 -1.43 -3.40 3.92
CA GLY A 68 -0.60 -3.27 2.71
C GLY A 68 0.24 -2.00 2.70
N PRO A 69 1.52 -2.06 2.26
CA PRO A 69 2.38 -0.91 2.19
C PRO A 69 1.94 0.06 1.08
N VAL A 70 1.89 1.35 1.41
CA VAL A 70 1.82 2.45 0.45
C VAL A 70 3.22 3.02 0.27
N SER A 71 3.71 2.96 -0.95
CA SER A 71 5.10 3.26 -1.28
C SER A 71 5.21 4.30 -2.38
N VAL A 72 6.35 4.97 -2.41
CA VAL A 72 6.77 5.81 -3.53
C VAL A 72 8.06 5.26 -4.13
N ILE A 73 8.13 5.25 -5.46
CA ILE A 73 9.38 5.01 -6.18
C ILE A 73 10.05 6.36 -6.44
N PHE A 74 11.34 6.45 -6.11
CA PHE A 74 12.16 7.61 -6.43
C PHE A 74 13.55 7.16 -6.88
N SER A 75 14.04 7.79 -7.95
CA SER A 75 15.41 7.65 -8.44
C SER A 75 16.13 8.99 -8.24
N PRO A 76 17.15 9.07 -7.37
CA PRO A 76 17.92 10.30 -7.18
C PRO A 76 18.58 10.74 -8.49
N PRO A 77 18.60 12.05 -8.80
CA PRO A 77 19.29 12.56 -9.99
C PRO A 77 20.78 12.20 -10.04
N GLU A 78 21.42 12.09 -8.87
CA GLU A 78 22.84 11.72 -8.74
C GLU A 78 23.08 10.23 -9.01
N GLU A 79 22.05 9.39 -8.88
CA GLU A 79 22.12 7.94 -9.03
C GLU A 79 20.96 7.41 -9.90
N PRO A 80 20.83 7.82 -11.18
CA PRO A 80 19.63 7.59 -12.00
C PRO A 80 19.38 6.12 -12.36
N LYS A 81 20.34 5.22 -12.05
CA LYS A 81 20.21 3.77 -12.22
C LYS A 81 19.72 3.06 -10.96
N LYS A 82 19.59 3.78 -9.84
CA LYS A 82 19.14 3.23 -8.56
C LYS A 82 17.70 3.65 -8.28
N ILE A 83 16.84 2.65 -8.23
CA ILE A 83 15.43 2.81 -7.87
C ILE A 83 15.29 2.49 -6.39
N TYR A 84 14.73 3.42 -5.64
CA TYR A 84 14.43 3.23 -4.23
C TYR A 84 12.92 3.19 -4.02
N HIS A 85 12.49 2.28 -3.15
CA HIS A 85 11.12 2.15 -2.71
C HIS A 85 11.03 2.66 -1.27
N TYR A 86 10.28 3.73 -1.04
CA TYR A 86 10.08 4.31 0.29
C TYR A 86 8.70 3.97 0.80
N LEU A 87 8.61 3.41 2.01
CA LEU A 87 7.34 3.25 2.71
C LEU A 87 6.86 4.62 3.20
N ILE A 88 5.77 5.12 2.62
CA ILE A 88 5.19 6.40 3.00
C ILE A 88 3.91 6.24 3.82
N GLY A 89 3.25 5.09 3.71
CA GLY A 89 1.98 4.83 4.38
C GLY A 89 1.69 3.35 4.60
N VAL A 90 0.70 3.08 5.44
CA VAL A 90 0.09 1.75 5.61
C VAL A 90 -1.40 1.87 5.30
N ALA A 91 -1.87 1.16 4.27
CA ALA A 91 -3.26 1.17 3.84
C ALA A 91 -4.13 0.37 4.81
N PHE A 92 -5.33 0.88 5.13
CA PHE A 92 -6.17 0.24 6.15
C PHE A 92 -7.68 0.23 5.83
N SER A 93 -8.12 0.99 4.83
CA SER A 93 -9.54 1.05 4.46
C SER A 93 -9.71 1.44 2.99
N PHE A 94 -10.87 1.09 2.45
CA PHE A 94 -11.32 1.52 1.13
C PHE A 94 -12.75 2.06 1.23
N ILE A 95 -13.09 2.99 0.34
CA ILE A 95 -14.46 3.47 0.14
C ILE A 95 -14.82 3.41 -1.34
N ASN A 96 -16.08 3.75 -1.63
CA ASN A 96 -16.64 3.72 -2.97
C ASN A 96 -16.46 2.33 -3.57
N LEU A 97 -17.22 1.38 -3.01
CA LEU A 97 -17.25 0.02 -3.50
C LEU A 97 -17.35 0.06 -5.02
N ILE A 98 -16.45 -0.65 -5.69
CA ILE A 98 -16.54 -0.85 -7.12
C ILE A 98 -17.89 -1.52 -7.32
N ASN A 99 -18.86 -0.79 -7.85
CA ASN A 99 -20.15 -1.34 -8.25
C ASN A 99 -19.83 -2.28 -9.40
N GLU A 100 -19.64 -3.56 -9.09
CA GLU A 100 -19.22 -4.54 -10.06
C GLU A 100 -20.25 -4.61 -11.18
N ARG A 101 -19.77 -4.38 -12.39
CA ARG A 101 -20.46 -4.84 -13.58
C ARG A 101 -20.57 -6.36 -13.45
N ASN A 102 -21.80 -6.81 -13.23
CA ASN A 102 -22.26 -8.20 -13.22
C ASN A 102 -21.94 -9.03 -11.96
N THR A 103 -22.39 -8.55 -10.79
CA THR A 103 -22.42 -9.30 -9.51
C THR A 103 -22.95 -10.73 -9.64
N LYS A 104 -23.81 -11.03 -10.63
CA LYS A 104 -24.28 -12.39 -10.89
C LYS A 104 -23.18 -13.33 -11.40
N ALA A 105 -22.38 -12.89 -12.38
CA ALA A 105 -21.25 -13.68 -12.89
C ALA A 105 -20.19 -13.90 -11.81
N MET A 106 -19.98 -12.89 -10.95
CA MET A 106 -19.01 -12.98 -9.85
C MET A 106 -19.50 -13.91 -8.75
N ALA A 107 -20.80 -13.85 -8.41
CA ALA A 107 -21.40 -14.79 -7.46
C ALA A 107 -21.29 -16.26 -7.92
N GLU A 108 -21.34 -16.54 -9.23
CA GLU A 108 -21.12 -17.90 -9.76
C GLU A 108 -19.68 -18.38 -9.52
N ILE A 109 -18.68 -17.50 -9.67
CA ILE A 109 -17.25 -17.82 -9.46
C ILE A 109 -16.94 -18.01 -7.97
N TRP A 110 -17.47 -17.12 -7.12
CA TRP A 110 -17.21 -17.10 -5.69
C TRP A 110 -18.17 -17.98 -4.87
N GLY A 111 -19.08 -18.71 -5.53
CA GLY A 111 -20.04 -19.61 -4.89
C GLY A 111 -21.07 -18.88 -4.01
N GLY A 112 -21.38 -17.63 -4.31
CA GLY A 112 -22.30 -16.78 -3.55
C GLY A 112 -21.95 -15.30 -3.65
N ALA A 113 -22.95 -14.41 -3.65
CA ALA A 113 -22.73 -12.96 -3.71
C ALA A 113 -22.07 -12.42 -2.43
N GLU A 114 -22.27 -13.11 -1.31
CA GLU A 114 -21.67 -12.84 -0.02
C GLU A 114 -20.17 -13.13 0.05
N ASN A 115 -19.66 -13.99 -0.85
CA ASN A 115 -18.26 -14.40 -0.93
C ASN A 115 -17.45 -13.51 -1.87
N VAL A 116 -18.11 -12.66 -2.66
CA VAL A 116 -17.44 -11.73 -3.57
C VAL A 116 -16.67 -10.68 -2.74
N PRO A 117 -15.36 -10.52 -2.96
CA PRO A 117 -14.55 -9.60 -2.18
C PRO A 117 -15.03 -8.16 -2.36
N ARG A 118 -15.18 -7.44 -1.26
CA ARG A 118 -15.49 -6.02 -1.32
C ARG A 118 -14.23 -5.26 -1.71
N CYS A 119 -14.26 -4.60 -2.86
CA CYS A 119 -13.17 -3.78 -3.38
C CYS A 119 -13.63 -2.33 -3.54
N GLY A 120 -12.75 -1.37 -3.28
CA GLY A 120 -13.02 0.06 -3.46
C GLY A 120 -12.10 0.71 -4.47
N ASN A 121 -12.54 1.85 -5.02
CA ASN A 121 -11.74 2.66 -5.94
C ASN A 121 -11.07 3.87 -5.25
N LYS A 122 -11.12 3.95 -3.92
CA LYS A 122 -10.36 4.91 -3.12
C LYS A 122 -9.87 4.21 -1.86
N ILE A 123 -8.60 4.41 -1.52
CA ILE A 123 -8.02 3.87 -0.29
C ILE A 123 -7.69 4.97 0.70
N TYR A 124 -7.72 4.60 1.97
CA TYR A 124 -7.20 5.37 3.07
C TYR A 124 -5.95 4.70 3.64
N TYR A 125 -4.96 5.53 3.96
CA TYR A 125 -3.73 5.06 4.56
C TYR A 125 -3.21 6.03 5.60
N THR A 126 -2.51 5.48 6.58
CA THR A 126 -1.83 6.25 7.63
C THR A 126 -0.42 6.55 7.17
N ARG A 127 -0.05 7.84 7.10
CA ARG A 127 1.32 8.24 6.79
C ARG A 127 2.27 7.79 7.89
N VAL A 128 3.37 7.14 7.53
CA VAL A 128 4.31 6.56 8.50
C VAL A 128 5.22 7.61 9.14
N THR A 129 5.56 8.70 8.44
CA THR A 129 6.56 9.69 8.91
C THR A 129 6.35 10.16 10.36
N PRO A 130 5.14 10.56 10.80
CA PRO A 130 4.92 11.01 12.18
C PRO A 130 5.10 9.92 13.24
N TYR A 131 5.10 8.64 12.84
CA TYR A 131 5.20 7.48 13.73
C TYR A 131 6.61 6.88 13.77
N ILE A 132 7.57 7.37 12.98
CA ILE A 132 8.95 6.86 12.96
C ILE A 132 9.57 6.81 14.37
N PRO A 133 9.48 7.85 15.22
CA PRO A 133 10.07 7.79 16.56
C PRO A 133 9.45 6.67 17.42
N TRP A 134 8.14 6.46 17.31
CA TRP A 134 7.45 5.39 18.01
C TRP A 134 7.85 4.01 17.47
N ILE A 135 7.97 3.85 16.14
CA ILE A 135 8.43 2.60 15.52
C ILE A 135 9.86 2.26 15.98
N GLU A 136 10.76 3.23 16.01
CA GLU A 136 12.14 3.05 16.50
C GLU A 136 12.16 2.61 17.97
N GLU A 137 11.31 3.19 18.81
CA GLU A 137 11.16 2.80 20.21
C GLU A 137 10.64 1.36 20.33
N GLN A 138 9.60 0.99 19.58
CA GLN A 138 9.06 -0.37 19.61
C GLN A 138 10.08 -1.41 19.14
N ILE A 139 10.88 -1.10 18.12
CA ILE A 139 11.98 -1.96 17.70
C ILE A 139 12.96 -2.18 18.85
N LYS A 140 13.35 -1.13 19.59
CA LYS A 140 14.28 -1.29 20.74
C LYS A 140 13.68 -2.15 21.84
N VAL A 141 12.39 -1.95 22.16
CA VAL A 141 11.68 -2.75 23.17
C VAL A 141 11.62 -4.23 22.77
N LEU A 142 11.29 -4.51 21.51
CA LEU A 142 11.14 -5.87 21.00
C LEU A 142 12.48 -6.60 20.83
N PHE A 143 13.54 -5.87 20.47
CA PHE A 143 14.80 -6.46 20.03
C PHE A 143 15.97 -6.25 21.00
N ASN A 144 15.73 -5.73 22.23
CA ASN A 144 16.67 -5.65 23.36
C ASN A 144 18.16 -5.62 22.93
N ASP A 145 18.77 -4.42 22.80
CA ASP A 145 20.02 -4.03 22.08
C ASP A 145 21.19 -5.05 21.90
N ASN A 146 21.22 -6.17 22.61
CA ASN A 146 22.23 -7.21 22.58
C ASN A 146 21.93 -8.42 21.65
N GLU A 147 20.70 -8.63 21.16
CA GLU A 147 20.42 -9.70 20.19
C GLU A 147 20.50 -9.17 18.75
N LYS A 148 21.67 -9.26 18.12
CA LYS A 148 21.78 -9.15 16.66
C LYS A 148 21.00 -10.28 16.01
N ARG A 149 19.74 -10.05 15.64
CA ARG A 149 19.01 -10.93 14.73
C ARG A 149 19.10 -10.37 13.33
N GLU A 150 19.55 -11.21 12.40
CA GLU A 150 19.44 -10.93 10.98
C GLU A 150 17.96 -10.90 10.61
N LEU A 151 17.55 -9.85 9.88
CA LEU A 151 16.23 -9.81 9.27
C LEU A 151 16.24 -10.87 8.17
N ASN A 152 15.75 -12.07 8.47
CA ASN A 152 15.60 -13.12 7.48
C ASN A 152 14.46 -12.72 6.54
N ILE A 153 14.84 -12.16 5.37
CA ILE A 153 13.91 -11.97 4.27
C ILE A 153 13.71 -13.34 3.65
N PHE A 154 12.57 -13.96 3.94
CA PHE A 154 12.15 -15.16 3.23
C PHE A 154 11.71 -14.75 1.84
N VAL A 155 12.52 -15.11 0.84
CA VAL A 155 12.15 -15.08 -0.56
C VAL A 155 11.76 -16.53 -0.86
N GLU A 156 10.47 -16.83 -0.93
CA GLU A 156 9.99 -18.07 -1.55
C GLU A 156 10.13 -17.97 -3.08
#